data_AF-A0A7C5NQ35-F1
#
_entry.id   AF-A0A7C5NQ35-F1
#
_cell.length_a   1.000
_cell.length_b   1.000
_cell.length_c   1.000
_cell.angle_alpha   90.00
_cell.angle_beta   90.00
_cell.angle_gamma   90.00
#
_symmetry.space_group_name_H-M   'P 1'
#
loop_
_entity.id
_entity.type
_entity.pdbx_description
1 polymer ?
#
loop_
_entity_poly.entity_id
_entity_poly.type
_entity_poly.pdbx_seq_one_letter_code
_entity_poly.pdbx_strand_id
1 'polypeptide(L)'
;MSETISSTYEYLLTHYGPLLTLKHLAEVMHTTPNGVRMAIARKRQPLAIALANAKRQLGRRVYFEARLVAEIIDQRLEIKRHQNPSTTEKKRPTETDVSLPTQGRSLTCI
;
A
#
# COMPACT_ATOMS: atom_id res chain seq x y z
N MET A 1 -12.64 21.17 -9.55
CA MET A 1 -11.67 20.60 -10.49
C MET A 1 -12.37 19.44 -11.18
N SER A 2 -12.79 19.62 -12.43
CA SER A 2 -13.44 18.58 -13.23
C SER A 2 -12.39 17.58 -13.67
N GLU A 3 -12.39 16.40 -13.06
CA GLU A 3 -11.57 15.28 -13.50
C GLU A 3 -11.95 14.90 -14.93
N THR A 4 -10.96 14.86 -15.82
CA THR A 4 -11.11 14.31 -17.16
C THR A 4 -11.36 12.81 -17.02
N ILE A 5 -12.61 12.42 -17.21
CA ILE A 5 -13.07 11.04 -17.19
C ILE A 5 -12.41 10.33 -18.39
N SER A 6 -11.60 9.29 -18.12
CA SER A 6 -11.00 8.46 -19.18
C SER A 6 -12.05 7.53 -19.78
N SER A 7 -11.97 7.24 -21.08
CA SER A 7 -12.86 6.28 -21.74
C SER A 7 -12.81 4.89 -21.11
N THR A 8 -11.62 4.47 -20.64
CA THR A 8 -11.44 3.23 -19.88
C THR A 8 -12.24 3.28 -18.57
N TYR A 9 -12.25 4.43 -17.88
CA TYR A 9 -13.01 4.59 -16.64
C TYR A 9 -14.53 4.56 -16.89
N GLU A 10 -15.02 5.21 -17.95
CA GLU A 10 -16.43 5.14 -18.35
C GLU A 10 -16.88 3.71 -18.63
N TYR A 11 -16.05 2.95 -19.35
CA TYR A 11 -16.30 1.54 -19.61
C TYR A 11 -16.40 0.73 -18.31
N LEU A 12 -15.43 0.87 -17.41
CA LEU A 12 -15.45 0.14 -16.14
C LEU A 12 -16.66 0.52 -15.27
N LEU A 13 -17.02 1.80 -15.24
CA LEU A 13 -18.15 2.29 -14.47
C LEU A 13 -19.48 1.75 -15.01
N THR A 14 -19.65 1.74 -16.33
CA THR A 14 -20.89 1.29 -16.99
C THR A 14 -21.10 -0.21 -16.83
N HIS A 15 -20.03 -1.01 -16.94
CA HIS A 15 -20.14 -2.47 -16.93
C HIS A 15 -20.04 -3.10 -15.54
N TYR A 16 -19.28 -2.52 -14.61
CA TYR A 16 -18.99 -3.11 -13.31
C TYR A 16 -19.31 -2.20 -12.12
N GLY A 17 -19.49 -0.90 -12.34
CA GLY A 17 -19.67 0.10 -11.30
C GLY A 17 -18.34 0.62 -10.72
N PRO A 18 -18.40 1.39 -9.62
CA PRO A 18 -17.24 2.08 -9.05
C PRO A 18 -16.22 1.13 -8.38
N LEU A 19 -16.63 -0.07 -7.99
CA LEU A 19 -15.79 -1.07 -7.32
C LEU A 19 -15.83 -2.39 -8.06
N LEU A 20 -14.66 -2.83 -8.53
CA LEU A 20 -14.49 -4.11 -9.21
C LEU A 20 -14.11 -5.20 -8.22
N THR A 21 -14.67 -6.39 -8.43
CA THR A 21 -14.21 -7.60 -7.73
C THR A 21 -13.00 -8.19 -8.43
N LEU A 22 -12.31 -9.12 -7.77
CA LEU A 22 -11.24 -9.88 -8.40
C LEU A 22 -11.68 -10.63 -9.67
N LYS A 23 -12.95 -11.06 -9.75
CA LYS A 23 -13.49 -11.73 -10.94
C LYS A 23 -13.63 -10.75 -12.11
N HIS A 24 -14.22 -9.58 -11.88
CA HIS A 24 -14.35 -8.53 -12.90
C HIS A 24 -12.99 -8.08 -13.41
N LEU A 25 -12.01 -7.91 -12.51
CA LEU A 25 -10.65 -7.58 -12.92
C LEU A 25 -10.04 -8.67 -13.82
N ALA A 26 -10.33 -9.93 -13.54
CA ALA A 26 -9.86 -11.05 -14.36
C ALA A 26 -10.51 -11.06 -15.75
N GLU A 27 -11.79 -10.73 -15.85
CA GLU A 27 -12.51 -10.55 -17.12
C GLU A 27 -11.90 -9.43 -17.95
N VAL A 28 -11.67 -8.25 -17.35
CA VAL A 28 -11.02 -7.11 -18.01
C VAL A 28 -9.62 -7.44 -18.51
N MET A 29 -8.85 -8.23 -17.75
CA MET A 29 -7.49 -8.65 -18.11
C MET A 29 -7.45 -9.91 -18.97
N HIS A 30 -8.59 -10.45 -19.40
CA HIS A 30 -8.70 -11.71 -20.14
C HIS A 30 -7.88 -12.87 -19.52
N THR A 31 -7.86 -12.94 -18.19
CA THR A 31 -7.07 -13.91 -17.41
C THR A 31 -7.97 -14.64 -16.42
N THR A 32 -7.53 -15.77 -15.87
CA THR A 32 -8.27 -16.46 -14.81
C THR A 32 -8.19 -15.69 -13.47
N PRO A 33 -9.22 -15.73 -12.61
CA PRO A 33 -9.17 -15.08 -11.30
C PRO A 33 -8.00 -15.54 -10.42
N ASN A 34 -7.58 -16.80 -10.55
CA ASN A 34 -6.41 -17.32 -9.86
C ASN A 34 -5.11 -16.77 -10.44
N GLY A 35 -5.01 -16.65 -11.77
CA GLY A 35 -3.88 -16.01 -12.45
C GLY A 35 -3.66 -14.58 -11.98
N VAL A 36 -4.73 -13.78 -11.91
CA VAL A 36 -4.68 -12.40 -11.39
C VAL A 36 -4.25 -12.37 -9.93
N ARG A 37 -4.82 -13.24 -9.08
CA ARG A 37 -4.43 -13.37 -7.67
C ARG A 37 -2.94 -13.66 -7.52
N MET A 38 -2.42 -14.59 -8.32
CA MET A 38 -1.01 -14.97 -8.30
C MET A 38 -0.10 -13.85 -8.82
N ALA A 39 -0.51 -13.15 -9.88
CA ALA A 39 0.24 -12.00 -10.40
C ALA A 39 0.38 -10.91 -9.32
N ILE A 40 -0.73 -10.53 -8.69
CA ILE A 40 -0.78 -9.54 -7.61
C ILE A 40 0.03 -10.00 -6.40
N ALA A 41 -0.06 -11.27 -6.01
CA ALA A 41 0.68 -11.81 -4.87
C ALA A 41 2.20 -11.82 -5.12
N ARG A 42 2.63 -12.16 -6.34
CA ARG A 42 4.05 -12.27 -6.70
C ARG A 42 4.72 -10.91 -6.93
N LYS A 43 3.96 -9.86 -7.27
CA LYS A 43 4.45 -8.49 -7.47
C LYS A 43 5.69 -8.40 -8.39
N ARG A 44 5.75 -9.23 -9.44
CA ARG A 44 6.90 -9.26 -10.37
C ARG A 44 6.81 -8.25 -11.50
N GLN A 45 5.61 -8.02 -12.01
CA GLN A 45 5.36 -7.11 -13.12
C GLN A 45 4.95 -5.73 -12.60
N PRO A 46 5.34 -4.62 -13.26
CA PRO A 46 4.92 -3.27 -12.90
C PRO A 46 3.40 -3.15 -12.72
N LEU A 47 2.64 -3.67 -13.70
CA LEU A 47 1.17 -3.70 -13.65
C LEU A 47 0.64 -4.42 -12.41
N ALA A 48 1.21 -5.57 -12.06
CA ALA A 48 0.79 -6.34 -10.90
C ALA A 48 1.10 -5.64 -9.58
N ILE A 49 2.21 -4.90 -9.51
CA ILE A 49 2.56 -4.07 -8.35
C ILE A 49 1.54 -2.93 -8.20
N ALA A 50 1.21 -2.23 -9.29
CA ALA A 50 0.22 -1.16 -9.28
C ALA A 50 -1.15 -1.66 -8.82
N LEU A 51 -1.61 -2.79 -9.36
CA LEU A 51 -2.86 -3.44 -8.95
C LEU A 51 -2.84 -3.88 -7.47
N ALA A 52 -1.70 -4.35 -6.98
CA ALA A 52 -1.56 -4.71 -5.57
C ALA A 52 -1.70 -3.50 -4.63
N ASN A 53 -1.26 -2.32 -5.08
CA ASN A 53 -1.35 -1.08 -4.32
C ASN A 53 -2.76 -0.46 -4.39
N ALA A 54 -3.46 -0.61 -5.52
CA ALA A 54 -4.86 -0.18 -5.68
C ALA A 54 -5.87 -1.13 -4.99
N LYS A 55 -5.40 -2.23 -4.42
CA LYS A 55 -6.23 -3.24 -3.76
C LYS A 55 -6.81 -2.70 -2.44
N ARG A 56 -8.14 -2.67 -2.32
CA ARG A 56 -8.83 -2.35 -1.07
C ARG A 56 -9.48 -3.59 -0.46
N GLN A 57 -9.12 -3.90 0.78
CA GLN A 57 -9.70 -5.03 1.49
C GLN A 57 -10.89 -4.56 2.32
N LEU A 58 -12.07 -5.14 2.06
CA LEU A 58 -13.28 -4.94 2.85
C LEU A 58 -13.70 -6.28 3.45
N GLY A 59 -13.35 -6.47 4.72
CA GLY A 59 -13.50 -7.74 5.42
C GLY A 59 -12.71 -8.86 4.73
N ARG A 60 -13.42 -9.92 4.31
CA ARG A 60 -12.83 -11.07 3.60
C ARG A 60 -12.76 -10.87 2.08
N ARG A 61 -13.37 -9.81 1.55
CA ARG A 61 -13.43 -9.52 0.12
C ARG A 61 -12.40 -8.47 -0.27
N VAL A 62 -11.95 -8.57 -1.52
CA VAL A 62 -11.01 -7.65 -2.12
C VAL A 62 -11.72 -6.94 -3.26
N TYR A 63 -11.63 -5.62 -3.25
CA TYR A 63 -12.17 -4.74 -4.26
C TYR A 63 -11.07 -3.85 -4.85
N PHE A 64 -11.34 -3.33 -6.04
CA PHE A 64 -10.47 -2.42 -6.77
C PHE A 64 -11.30 -1.22 -7.22
N GLU A 65 -10.81 -0.01 -6.98
CA GLU A 65 -11.50 1.21 -7.42
C GLU A 65 -11.37 1.34 -8.94
N ALA A 66 -12.50 1.50 -9.64
CA ALA A 66 -12.55 1.57 -11.10
C ALA A 66 -11.67 2.68 -11.66
N ARG A 67 -11.60 3.81 -10.95
CA ARG A 67 -10.76 4.94 -11.31
C ARG A 67 -9.27 4.58 -11.30
N LEU A 68 -8.79 4.02 -10.20
CA LEU A 68 -7.39 3.61 -10.09
C LEU A 68 -7.03 2.52 -11.11
N VAL A 69 -7.95 1.56 -11.34
CA VAL A 69 -7.73 0.51 -12.35
C VAL A 69 -7.63 1.11 -13.75
N ALA A 70 -8.50 2.06 -14.11
CA ALA A 70 -8.42 2.76 -15.39
C ALA A 70 -7.10 3.52 -15.54
N GLU A 71 -6.69 4.28 -14.52
CA GLU A 71 -5.42 5.02 -14.55
C GLU A 71 -4.20 4.08 -14.67
N ILE A 72 -4.26 2.88 -14.07
CA ILE A 72 -3.23 1.84 -14.21
C ILE A 72 -3.19 1.27 -15.63
N ILE A 73 -4.36 0.98 -16.23
CA ILE A 73 -4.47 0.44 -17.59
C ILE A 73 -4.00 1.46 -18.62
N ASP A 74 -4.39 2.71 -18.45
CA ASP A 74 -3.97 3.84 -19.29
C ASP A 74 -2.50 4.23 -19.06
N GLN A 75 -1.79 3.52 -18.17
CA GLN A 75 -0.39 3.75 -17.78
C GLN A 75 -0.12 5.17 -17.26
N ARG A 76 -1.15 5.84 -16.73
CA ARG A 76 -1.06 7.22 -16.19
C ARG A 76 -0.53 7.27 -14.76
N LEU A 77 -0.54 6.15 -14.04
CA LEU A 77 0.08 6.04 -12.72
C LEU A 77 1.46 5.41 -12.82
N GLU A 78 2.50 6.23 -12.62
CA GLU A 78 3.82 5.71 -12.29
C GLU A 78 3.80 5.11 -10.89
N ILE A 79 4.37 3.91 -10.78
CA ILE A 79 4.44 3.17 -9.52
C ILE A 79 5.34 3.96 -8.56
N LYS A 80 4.73 4.74 -7.66
CA LYS A 80 5.45 5.27 -6.52
C LYS A 80 5.86 4.08 -5.66
N ARG A 81 7.14 3.71 -5.78
CA ARG A 81 7.85 2.90 -4.78
C ARG A 81 7.82 3.72 -3.49
N HIS A 82 6.74 3.63 -2.73
CA HIS A 82 6.73 4.17 -1.39
C HIS A 82 7.76 3.39 -0.57
N GLN A 83 8.95 3.98 -0.44
CA GLN A 83 9.71 3.88 0.79
C GLN A 83 8.74 4.27 1.92
N ASN A 84 8.70 3.46 2.97
CA ASN A 84 8.05 3.85 4.21
C ASN A 84 8.62 5.19 4.65
N PRO A 85 7.82 6.25 4.87
CA PRO A 85 8.21 7.23 5.85
C PRO A 85 8.05 6.55 7.22
N SER A 86 9.14 6.01 7.76
CA SER A 86 9.31 6.03 9.20
C SER A 86 9.02 7.46 9.67
N THR A 87 8.12 7.63 10.63
CA THR A 87 8.30 8.45 11.85
C THR A 87 6.95 8.67 12.51
N THR A 88 6.80 8.12 13.72
CA THR A 88 6.35 8.96 14.83
C THR A 88 7.16 8.53 16.04
N GLU A 89 8.30 9.21 16.17
CA GLU A 89 9.10 9.28 17.39
C GLU A 89 8.20 9.58 18.59
N LYS A 90 8.19 8.65 19.53
CA LYS A 90 7.71 8.89 20.89
C LYS A 90 8.79 9.73 21.60
N LYS A 91 8.72 11.06 21.49
CA LYS A 91 9.51 11.95 22.36
C LYS A 91 9.06 11.74 23.81
N ARG A 92 9.89 11.06 24.59
CA ARG A 92 9.83 11.08 26.06
C ARG A 92 10.89 12.09 26.51
N PRO A 93 10.53 13.18 27.21
CA PRO A 93 11.52 14.07 27.79
C PRO A 93 12.06 13.41 29.06
N THR A 94 13.37 13.26 29.16
CA THR A 94 14.04 13.07 30.45
C THR A 94 15.15 14.10 30.53
N GLU A 95 14.79 15.28 31.00
CA GLU A 95 15.74 16.17 31.68
C GLU A 95 16.11 15.49 33.00
N THR A 96 17.40 15.34 33.27
CA THR A 96 18.07 15.82 34.49
C THR A 96 19.53 15.41 34.36
N ASP A 97 20.33 16.37 33.93
CA ASP A 97 21.77 16.38 34.10
C ASP A 97 22.04 17.14 35.41
N VAL A 98 22.47 16.44 36.47
CA VAL A 98 23.15 17.07 37.61
C VAL A 98 24.26 16.12 38.08
N SER A 99 25.47 16.55 37.72
CA SER A 99 26.81 16.14 38.13
C SER A 99 27.03 15.82 39.62
N LEU A 100 27.67 14.64 39.88
CA LEU A 100 28.94 14.40 40.64
C LEU A 100 29.10 14.91 42.11
N PRO A 101 30.03 14.43 42.98
CA PRO A 101 31.10 13.41 42.78
C PRO A 101 31.42 12.48 44.00
N THR A 102 32.45 11.63 43.81
CA THR A 102 33.54 11.30 44.77
C THR A 102 33.39 10.23 45.90
N GLN A 103 34.28 9.24 45.78
CA GLN A 103 35.02 8.44 46.79
C GLN A 103 34.34 7.35 47.62
N GLY A 104 34.91 6.15 47.48
CA GLY A 104 35.73 5.62 48.58
C GLY A 104 35.42 4.20 49.05
N ARG A 105 36.44 3.34 48.94
CA ARG A 105 36.75 2.18 49.81
C ARG A 105 35.77 0.98 49.72
N SER A 106 36.11 -0.25 50.04
CA SER A 106 37.34 -1.04 50.23
C SER A 106 36.86 -2.41 50.73
N LEU A 107 37.60 -3.49 50.42
CA LEU A 107 37.64 -4.80 51.08
C LEU A 107 36.58 -5.89 50.72
N THR A 108 37.11 -6.95 50.08
CA THR A 108 37.07 -8.39 50.43
C THR A 108 35.89 -9.01 51.19
N CYS A 109 35.46 -10.20 50.71
CA CYS A 109 35.56 -11.56 51.33
C CYS A 109 34.75 -12.52 50.42
N ILE A 110 35.28 -13.65 49.92
CA ILE A 110 35.34 -15.00 50.53
C ILE A 110 34.07 -15.38 51.28
#